data_AF-A0A7L4TGU8-F1
#
_entry.id   AF-A0A7L4TGU8-F1
#
_cell.length_a   1.000
_cell.length_b   1.000
_cell.length_c   1.000
_cell.angle_alpha   90.00
_cell.angle_beta   90.00
_cell.angle_gamma   90.00
#
_symmetry.space_group_name_H-M   'P 1'
#
loop_
_entity.id
_entity.type
_entity.pdbx_description
1 polymer ?
#
loop_
_entity_poly.entity_id
_entity_poly.type
_entity_poly.pdbx_seq_one_letter_code
_entity_poly.pdbx_strand_id
1 'polypeptide(L)'
;MEIEWKIKPFEALTVHELYDVLKLRSEIFVVEQNCVYLDIDGKDKKALHLLGVYDDKIVAYARLFDAGISFDNASIGRVVVDANYRDKKWGHDLMREAIQGIKENFGKDEITIGAQLYLKKFYESHGFVPISEMYLEDDIPHIDMTRG
;
A
#
# COMPACT_ATOMS: atom_id res chain seq x y z
N MET A 1 -16.32 16.93 4.24
CA MET A 1 -16.24 15.59 4.87
C MET A 1 -14.77 15.22 4.96
N GLU A 2 -14.40 14.48 5.99
CA GLU A 2 -13.03 13.95 6.17
C GLU A 2 -12.98 12.53 5.64
N ILE A 3 -11.78 12.06 5.30
CA ILE A 3 -11.57 10.66 4.93
C ILE A 3 -11.59 9.81 6.21
N GLU A 4 -12.29 8.67 6.15
CA GLU A 4 -12.37 7.70 7.23
C GLU A 4 -11.42 6.53 6.95
N TRP A 5 -10.57 6.18 7.90
CA TRP A 5 -9.61 5.09 7.77
C TRP A 5 -10.11 3.83 8.49
N LYS A 6 -10.02 2.67 7.82
CA LYS A 6 -10.42 1.36 8.36
C LYS A 6 -9.37 0.32 8.06
N ILE A 7 -9.00 -0.49 9.05
CA ILE A 7 -8.15 -1.66 8.84
C ILE A 7 -9.00 -2.92 9.04
N LYS A 8 -8.97 -3.83 8.06
CA LYS A 8 -9.71 -5.10 8.12
C LYS A 8 -8.83 -6.29 7.72
N PRO A 9 -8.93 -7.45 8.38
CA PRO A 9 -8.41 -8.69 7.82
C PRO A 9 -9.22 -9.09 6.57
N PHE A 10 -8.63 -9.90 5.70
CA PHE A 10 -9.25 -10.34 4.44
C PHE A 10 -10.68 -10.89 4.64
N GLU A 11 -10.89 -11.76 5.62
CA GLU A 11 -12.18 -12.40 5.91
C GLU A 11 -13.26 -11.42 6.43
N ALA A 12 -12.87 -10.19 6.83
CA ALA A 12 -13.79 -9.16 7.27
C ALA A 12 -14.14 -8.16 6.15
N LEU A 13 -13.53 -8.28 4.96
CA LEU A 13 -13.94 -7.52 3.80
C LEU A 13 -15.30 -8.03 3.31
N THR A 14 -16.22 -7.10 3.07
CA THR A 14 -17.42 -7.44 2.31
C THR A 14 -17.04 -7.73 0.86
N VAL A 15 -17.89 -8.46 0.14
CA VAL A 15 -17.70 -8.70 -1.30
C VAL A 15 -17.64 -7.40 -2.10
N HIS A 16 -18.33 -6.35 -1.65
CA HIS A 16 -18.31 -5.03 -2.27
C HIS A 16 -16.97 -4.32 -2.03
N GLU A 17 -16.50 -4.27 -0.79
CA GLU A 17 -15.19 -3.68 -0.46
C GLU A 17 -14.04 -4.40 -1.17
N LEU A 18 -14.10 -5.73 -1.22
CA LEU A 18 -13.11 -6.52 -1.96
C LEU A 18 -13.12 -6.14 -3.45
N TYR A 19 -14.29 -6.08 -4.07
CA TYR A 19 -14.41 -5.72 -5.48
C TYR A 19 -13.89 -4.30 -5.76
N ASP A 20 -14.26 -3.33 -4.93
CA ASP A 20 -13.87 -1.93 -5.08
C ASP A 20 -12.35 -1.74 -4.92
N VAL A 21 -11.73 -2.42 -3.95
CA VAL A 21 -10.27 -2.41 -3.77
C VAL A 21 -9.55 -3.01 -4.97
N LEU A 22 -10.01 -4.17 -5.47
CA LEU A 22 -9.41 -4.83 -6.62
C LEU A 22 -9.55 -3.97 -7.88
N LYS A 23 -10.71 -3.34 -8.06
CA LYS A 23 -10.96 -2.40 -9.16
C LYS A 23 -10.00 -1.21 -9.08
N LEU A 24 -9.93 -0.53 -7.93
CA LEU A 24 -9.04 0.62 -7.72
C LEU A 24 -7.58 0.27 -8.02
N ARG A 25 -7.10 -0.87 -7.51
CA ARG A 25 -5.74 -1.36 -7.79
C ARG A 25 -5.51 -1.62 -9.27
N SER A 26 -6.46 -2.25 -9.95
CA SER A 26 -6.36 -2.55 -11.38
C SER A 26 -6.35 -1.27 -12.23
N GLU A 27 -7.21 -0.30 -11.91
CA GLU A 27 -7.26 0.99 -12.60
C GLU A 27 -5.91 1.72 -12.53
N ILE A 28 -5.20 1.65 -11.39
CA ILE A 28 -3.93 2.34 -11.21
C ILE A 28 -2.73 1.49 -11.65
N PHE A 29 -2.54 0.32 -11.06
CA PHE A 29 -1.33 -0.47 -11.26
C PHE A 29 -1.30 -1.21 -12.60
N VAL A 30 -2.45 -1.53 -13.19
CA VAL A 30 -2.51 -2.26 -14.46
C VAL A 30 -2.82 -1.32 -15.61
N VAL A 31 -3.92 -0.58 -15.52
CA VAL A 31 -4.41 0.25 -16.63
C VAL A 31 -3.62 1.56 -16.75
N GLU A 32 -3.56 2.39 -15.70
CA GLU A 32 -2.86 3.69 -15.75
C GLU A 32 -1.36 3.52 -15.95
N GLN A 33 -0.73 2.61 -15.22
CA GLN A 33 0.70 2.32 -15.38
C GLN A 33 1.04 1.53 -16.65
N ASN A 34 0.01 1.07 -17.40
CA ASN A 34 0.16 0.24 -18.59
C ASN A 34 1.11 -0.95 -18.34
N CYS A 35 0.91 -1.61 -17.20
CA CYS A 35 1.77 -2.69 -16.71
C CYS A 35 0.94 -3.97 -16.57
N VAL A 36 1.17 -4.94 -17.47
CA VAL A 36 0.43 -6.20 -17.46
C VAL A 36 1.12 -7.19 -16.52
N TYR A 37 0.66 -7.24 -15.28
CA TYR A 37 1.15 -8.16 -14.27
C TYR A 37 0.00 -8.75 -13.44
N LEU A 38 0.29 -9.80 -12.66
CA LEU A 38 -0.69 -10.44 -11.78
C LEU A 38 -0.82 -9.66 -10.47
N ASP A 39 -1.69 -8.64 -10.44
CA ASP A 39 -1.95 -7.85 -9.22
C ASP A 39 -2.49 -8.71 -8.07
N ILE A 40 -3.41 -9.63 -8.38
CA ILE A 40 -4.03 -10.57 -7.44
C ILE A 40 -3.07 -11.74 -7.21
N ASP A 41 -1.98 -11.43 -6.52
CA ASP A 41 -0.82 -12.31 -6.27
C ASP A 41 -1.07 -13.42 -5.24
N GLY A 42 -2.30 -13.55 -4.73
CA GLY A 42 -2.70 -14.50 -3.71
C GLY A 42 -2.28 -14.12 -2.28
N LYS A 43 -1.51 -13.03 -2.09
CA LYS A 43 -1.12 -12.54 -0.76
C LYS A 43 -2.23 -11.75 -0.06
N ASP A 44 -3.25 -11.30 -0.79
CA ASP A 44 -4.40 -10.59 -0.22
C ASP A 44 -5.00 -11.33 0.99
N LYS A 45 -5.08 -12.66 0.92
CA LYS A 45 -5.61 -13.50 2.00
C LYS A 45 -4.81 -13.46 3.31
N LYS A 46 -3.56 -12.98 3.25
CA LYS A 46 -2.64 -12.87 4.39
C LYS A 46 -2.46 -11.42 4.87
N ALA A 47 -3.07 -10.45 4.20
CA ALA A 47 -2.91 -9.04 4.50
C ALA A 47 -3.95 -8.56 5.51
N LEU A 48 -3.60 -7.52 6.26
CA LEU A 48 -4.58 -6.53 6.67
C LEU A 48 -4.75 -5.50 5.55
N HIS A 49 -5.97 -5.02 5.39
CA HIS A 49 -6.39 -4.11 4.33
C HIS A 49 -6.74 -2.76 4.96
N LEU A 50 -5.90 -1.76 4.71
CA LEU A 50 -6.14 -0.37 5.09
C LEU A 50 -6.95 0.29 3.99
N LEU A 51 -8.17 0.73 4.31
CA LEU A 51 -9.12 1.38 3.42
C LEU A 51 -9.24 2.86 3.84
N GLY A 52 -9.10 3.78 2.89
CA GLY A 52 -9.47 5.18 3.06
C GLY A 52 -10.79 5.46 2.33
N VAL A 53 -11.83 5.77 3.11
CA VAL A 53 -13.21 5.94 2.63
C VAL A 53 -13.60 7.41 2.65
N TYR A 54 -14.06 7.92 1.52
CA TYR A 54 -14.54 9.29 1.38
C TYR A 54 -15.83 9.29 0.57
N ASP A 55 -16.90 9.90 1.09
CA ASP A 55 -18.21 9.97 0.42
C ASP A 55 -18.70 8.58 0.00
N ASP A 56 -18.65 7.64 0.96
CA ASP A 56 -19.01 6.21 0.80
C ASP A 56 -18.22 5.44 -0.27
N LYS A 57 -17.07 5.97 -0.73
CA LYS A 57 -16.19 5.34 -1.72
C LYS A 57 -14.81 5.05 -1.15
N ILE A 58 -14.25 3.90 -1.50
CA ILE A 58 -12.84 3.59 -1.22
C ILE A 58 -11.99 4.37 -2.22
N VAL A 59 -11.24 5.35 -1.72
CA VAL A 59 -10.42 6.27 -2.53
C VAL A 59 -8.93 6.15 -2.24
N ALA A 60 -8.55 5.42 -1.19
CA ALA A 60 -7.17 5.11 -0.84
C ALA A 60 -7.07 3.70 -0.28
N TYR A 61 -5.94 3.03 -0.52
CA TYR A 61 -5.74 1.65 -0.11
C TYR A 61 -4.27 1.29 0.12
N ALA A 62 -4.01 0.43 1.09
CA ALA A 62 -2.74 -0.28 1.23
C ALA A 62 -2.95 -1.68 1.84
N ARG A 63 -2.02 -2.58 1.53
CA ARG A 63 -1.85 -3.87 2.23
C ARG A 63 -0.80 -3.74 3.31
N LEU A 64 -1.08 -4.34 4.46
CA LEU A 64 -0.17 -4.43 5.59
C LEU A 64 0.11 -5.91 5.85
N PHE A 65 1.38 -6.27 5.95
CA PHE A 65 1.84 -7.64 6.19
C PHE A 65 2.72 -7.72 7.42
N ASP A 66 2.58 -8.81 8.17
CA ASP A 66 3.54 -9.18 9.20
C ASP A 66 4.88 -9.64 8.58
N ALA A 67 5.90 -9.71 9.42
CA ALA A 67 7.22 -10.23 9.11
C ALA A 67 7.18 -11.65 8.51
N GLY A 68 8.05 -11.91 7.54
CA GLY A 68 8.22 -13.21 6.88
C GLY A 68 7.20 -13.54 5.79
N ILE A 69 6.28 -12.63 5.44
CA ILE A 69 5.30 -12.84 4.36
C ILE A 69 5.82 -12.34 3.00
N SER A 70 6.26 -11.09 2.96
CA SER A 70 6.83 -10.48 1.74
C SER A 70 8.30 -10.13 1.91
N PHE A 71 8.71 -9.76 3.13
CA PHE A 71 10.08 -9.45 3.53
C PHE A 71 10.33 -10.05 4.91
N ASP A 72 11.58 -10.07 5.38
CA ASP A 72 11.93 -10.50 6.74
C ASP A 72 11.28 -9.60 7.81
N ASN A 73 11.18 -8.30 7.53
CA ASN A 73 10.44 -7.33 8.34
C ASN A 73 8.97 -7.22 7.92
N ALA A 74 8.17 -6.52 8.72
CA ALA A 74 6.81 -6.16 8.33
C ALA A 74 6.84 -5.33 7.04
N SER A 75 5.75 -5.31 6.27
CA SER A 75 5.75 -4.59 4.99
C SER A 75 4.43 -3.94 4.64
N ILE A 76 4.54 -2.87 3.87
CA ILE A 76 3.42 -2.12 3.31
C ILE A 76 3.52 -2.24 1.79
N GLY A 77 2.41 -2.58 1.13
CA GLY A 77 2.38 -2.74 -0.32
C GLY A 77 1.06 -2.29 -0.94
N ARG A 78 1.01 -2.23 -2.27
CA ARG A 78 -0.17 -1.76 -3.03
C ARG A 78 -0.72 -0.42 -2.53
N VAL A 79 0.19 0.49 -2.18
CA VAL A 79 -0.15 1.84 -1.72
C VAL A 79 -0.72 2.62 -2.90
N VAL A 80 -2.00 2.99 -2.81
CA VAL A 80 -2.70 3.66 -3.91
C VAL A 80 -3.69 4.72 -3.41
N VAL A 81 -3.81 5.79 -4.18
CA VAL A 81 -4.88 6.80 -4.05
C VAL A 81 -5.51 6.96 -5.43
N ASP A 82 -6.84 6.96 -5.47
CA ASP A 82 -7.65 7.21 -6.67
C ASP A 82 -7.16 8.49 -7.36
N ALA A 83 -6.99 8.42 -8.69
CA ALA A 83 -6.43 9.48 -9.50
C ALA A 83 -7.17 10.82 -9.34
N ASN A 84 -8.47 10.79 -9.07
CA ASN A 84 -9.31 11.97 -8.89
C ASN A 84 -9.09 12.69 -7.54
N TYR A 85 -8.33 12.09 -6.61
CA TYR A 85 -8.14 12.60 -5.25
C TYR A 85 -6.66 12.82 -4.87
N ARG A 86 -5.74 12.72 -5.84
CA ARG A 86 -4.29 12.88 -5.58
C ARG A 86 -3.90 14.30 -5.12
N ASP A 87 -4.70 15.32 -5.44
CA ASP A 87 -4.52 16.70 -4.99
C ASP A 87 -4.77 16.90 -3.49
N LYS A 88 -5.44 15.95 -2.83
CA LYS A 88 -5.79 15.99 -1.40
C LYS A 88 -4.63 15.65 -0.47
N LYS A 89 -3.48 15.20 -1.01
CA LYS A 89 -2.30 14.74 -0.24
C LYS A 89 -2.55 13.52 0.66
N TRP A 90 -3.65 12.79 0.47
CA TRP A 90 -4.00 11.60 1.25
C TRP A 90 -3.00 10.45 1.13
N GLY A 91 -2.07 10.48 0.17
CA GLY A 91 -0.96 9.54 0.15
C GLY A 91 -0.11 9.62 1.43
N HIS A 92 0.15 10.82 1.94
CA HIS A 92 0.89 10.99 3.19
C HIS A 92 0.10 10.50 4.40
N ASP A 93 -1.22 10.66 4.38
CA ASP A 93 -2.10 10.21 5.46
C ASP A 93 -2.16 8.67 5.46
N LEU A 94 -2.38 8.07 4.28
CA LEU A 94 -2.34 6.63 4.06
C LEU A 94 -1.06 6.00 4.60
N MET A 95 0.11 6.59 4.35
CA MET A 95 1.36 6.06 4.87
C MET A 95 1.47 6.16 6.40
N ARG A 96 1.00 7.25 7.02
CA ARG A 96 0.99 7.36 8.48
C ARG A 96 0.07 6.33 9.12
N GLU A 97 -1.13 6.17 8.58
CA GLU A 97 -2.10 5.16 9.01
C GLU A 97 -1.57 3.73 8.80
N ALA A 98 -0.87 3.47 7.69
CA ALA A 98 -0.26 2.18 7.42
C ALA A 98 0.85 1.83 8.43
N ILE A 99 1.75 2.77 8.72
CA ILE A 99 2.82 2.59 9.71
C ILE A 99 2.22 2.34 11.10
N GLN A 100 1.23 3.15 11.50
CA GLN A 100 0.53 2.95 12.77
C GLN A 100 -0.18 1.60 12.82
N GLY A 101 -0.85 1.21 11.73
CA GLY A 101 -1.53 -0.08 11.60
C GLY A 101 -0.60 -1.28 11.75
N ILE A 102 0.61 -1.23 11.18
CA ILE A 102 1.65 -2.26 11.39
C ILE A 102 2.02 -2.34 12.88
N LYS A 103 2.25 -1.20 13.53
CA LYS A 103 2.64 -1.16 14.94
C LYS A 103 1.56 -1.75 15.84
N GLU A 104 0.31 -1.35 15.64
CA GLU A 104 -0.82 -1.76 16.48
C GLU A 104 -1.21 -3.23 16.30
N ASN A 105 -1.17 -3.73 15.06
CA ASN A 105 -1.66 -5.08 14.76
C ASN A 105 -0.58 -6.16 14.82
N PHE A 106 0.69 -5.81 14.57
CA PHE A 106 1.79 -6.77 14.54
C PHE A 106 2.87 -6.49 15.59
N GLY A 107 2.81 -5.35 16.29
CA GLY A 107 3.81 -4.97 17.29
C GLY A 107 5.19 -4.67 16.70
N LYS A 108 5.29 -4.42 15.40
CA LYS A 108 6.56 -4.20 14.67
C LYS A 108 6.83 -2.71 14.47
N ASP A 109 8.11 -2.34 14.59
CA ASP A 109 8.60 -0.99 14.27
C ASP A 109 9.36 -0.96 12.95
N GLU A 110 10.06 -2.05 12.64
CA GLU A 110 10.81 -2.20 11.40
C GLU A 110 9.89 -2.59 10.24
N ILE A 111 9.92 -1.78 9.18
CA ILE A 111 9.08 -1.93 7.99
C ILE A 111 9.96 -1.87 6.75
N THR A 112 9.82 -2.86 5.87
CA THR A 112 10.44 -2.88 4.54
C THR A 112 9.38 -2.71 3.46
N ILE A 113 9.67 -1.90 2.46
CA ILE A 113 8.81 -1.69 1.29
C ILE A 113 9.63 -1.84 0.00
N GLY A 114 9.02 -2.43 -1.02
CA GLY A 114 9.47 -2.25 -2.40
C GLY A 114 8.81 -0.99 -2.97
N ALA A 115 9.59 0.05 -3.22
CA ALA A 115 9.10 1.34 -3.68
C ALA A 115 9.44 1.57 -5.16
N GLN A 116 8.50 2.09 -5.95
CA GLN A 116 8.83 2.64 -7.27
C GLN A 116 9.84 3.78 -7.10
N LEU A 117 10.93 3.78 -7.86
CA LEU A 117 12.07 4.67 -7.65
C LEU A 117 11.69 6.15 -7.66
N TYR A 118 10.73 6.55 -8.50
CA TYR A 118 10.30 7.96 -8.56
C TYR A 118 9.58 8.42 -7.26
N LEU A 119 9.07 7.49 -6.45
CA LEU A 119 8.44 7.75 -5.15
C LEU A 119 9.45 7.75 -4.00
N LYS A 120 10.76 7.59 -4.25
CA LYS A 120 11.80 7.57 -3.21
C LYS A 120 11.67 8.73 -2.22
N LYS A 121 11.58 9.97 -2.73
CA LYS A 121 11.46 11.18 -1.88
C LYS A 121 10.17 11.21 -1.05
N PHE A 122 9.09 10.65 -1.59
CA PHE A 122 7.84 10.54 -0.87
C PHE A 122 8.01 9.60 0.34
N TYR A 123 8.61 8.43 0.15
CA TYR A 123 8.87 7.51 1.26
C TYR A 123 9.94 8.02 2.24
N GLU A 124 10.97 8.72 1.76
CA GLU A 124 11.95 9.40 2.62
C GLU A 124 11.28 10.39 3.59
N SER A 125 10.23 11.10 3.15
CA SER A 125 9.47 12.00 4.03
C SER A 125 8.71 11.29 5.16
N HIS A 126 8.56 9.97 5.07
CA HIS A 126 7.97 9.10 6.09
C HIS A 126 9.02 8.32 6.90
N GLY A 127 10.31 8.65 6.73
CA GLY A 127 11.41 8.04 7.48
C GLY A 127 11.96 6.75 6.86
N PHE A 128 11.55 6.39 5.65
CA PHE A 128 12.16 5.27 4.94
C PHE A 128 13.52 5.67 4.35
N VAL A 129 14.48 4.75 4.39
CA VAL A 129 15.81 4.90 3.80
C VAL A 129 16.07 3.76 2.81
N PRO A 130 16.68 4.04 1.65
CA PRO A 130 17.00 2.99 0.67
C PRO A 130 18.02 2.00 1.22
N ILE A 131 17.81 0.71 0.95
CA ILE A 131 18.69 -0.39 1.39
C ILE A 131 19.17 -1.29 0.25
N SER A 132 18.77 -1.00 -0.98
CA SER A 132 19.17 -1.75 -2.17
C SER A 132 19.59 -0.81 -3.31
N GLU A 133 20.24 -1.38 -4.31
CA GLU A 133 20.38 -0.73 -5.61
C GLU A 133 19.04 -0.78 -6.38
N MET A 134 18.91 0.05 -7.41
CA MET A 134 17.74 0.03 -8.28
C MET A 134 17.65 -1.32 -9.02
N TYR A 135 16.46 -1.90 -9.05
CA TYR A 135 16.13 -3.08 -9.84
C TYR A 135 14.85 -2.86 -10.65
N LEU A 136 14.60 -3.70 -11.65
CA LEU A 136 13.35 -3.68 -12.41
C LEU A 136 12.38 -4.71 -11.86
N GLU A 137 11.14 -4.29 -11.63
CA GLU A 137 9.99 -5.15 -11.34
C GLU A 137 8.91 -4.79 -12.36
N ASP A 138 8.55 -5.74 -13.21
CA ASP A 138 7.62 -5.55 -14.34
C ASP A 138 7.98 -4.33 -15.23
N ASP A 139 9.26 -4.20 -15.59
CA ASP A 139 9.86 -3.08 -16.34
C ASP A 139 9.76 -1.70 -15.67
N ILE A 140 9.34 -1.65 -14.40
CA ILE A 140 9.28 -0.42 -13.60
C ILE A 140 10.49 -0.37 -12.65
N PRO A 141 11.27 0.73 -12.64
CA PRO A 141 12.35 0.91 -11.69
C PRO A 141 11.86 0.95 -10.24
N HIS A 142 12.39 0.05 -9.41
CA HIS A 142 12.10 -0.10 -8.00
C HIS A 142 13.37 0.00 -7.15
N ILE A 143 13.16 0.22 -5.85
CA ILE A 143 14.18 0.22 -4.80
C ILE A 143 13.55 -0.25 -3.50
N ASP A 144 14.21 -1.16 -2.80
CA ASP A 144 13.83 -1.53 -1.44
C ASP A 144 14.23 -0.44 -0.46
N MET A 145 13.32 -0.09 0.45
CA MET A 145 13.53 0.87 1.51
C MET A 145 13.11 0.31 2.86
N THR A 146 13.79 0.70 3.93
CA THR A 146 13.48 0.29 5.30
C THR A 146 13.20 1.49 6.19
N ARG A 147 12.39 1.31 7.23
CA ARG A 147 12.13 2.27 8.30
C ARG A 147 12.24 1.54 9.63
N GLY A 148 12.93 2.12 10.60
CA GLY A 148 13.02 1.65 12.00
C GLY A 148 12.37 2.60 12.99
#